data_AF-A0A6P7HAF3-F1
#
_entry.id   AF-A0A6P7HAF3-F1
#
_cell.length_a   1.000
_cell.length_b   1.000
_cell.length_c   1.000
_cell.angle_alpha   90.00
_cell.angle_beta   90.00
_cell.angle_gamma   90.00
#
_symmetry.space_group_name_H-M   'P 1'
#
loop_
_entity.id
_entity.type
_entity.pdbx_description
1 polymer ?
#
loop_
_entity_poly.entity_id
_entity_poly.type
_entity_poly.pdbx_seq_one_letter_code
_entity_poly.pdbx_strand_id
1 'polypeptide(L)'
;MEAQPPQIDNRLEYLGSYVQKTLKLKPEKWSRMMNTEDHKAVVKKFLERPHPVLLVIVLTPTAQLVAANGFPLAQLKSKGVYFIKKAPIPVCKITPSETVIPGDLSPKIIDQLASLVDE
;
A
#
# COMPACT_ATOMS: atom_id res chain seq x y z
N MET A 1 -27.77 -19.48 -14.72
CA MET A 1 -26.33 -19.14 -14.66
C MET A 1 -26.24 -17.63 -14.78
N GLU A 2 -26.20 -16.91 -13.66
CA GLU A 2 -25.93 -15.48 -13.71
C GLU A 2 -24.46 -15.30 -14.08
N ALA A 3 -24.21 -14.81 -15.30
CA ALA A 3 -22.89 -14.36 -15.70
C ALA A 3 -22.53 -13.19 -14.78
N GLN A 4 -21.66 -13.45 -13.81
CA GLN A 4 -21.07 -12.38 -13.01
C GLN A 4 -20.46 -11.37 -13.99
N PRO A 5 -20.79 -10.07 -13.90
CA PRO A 5 -20.19 -9.06 -14.75
C PRO A 5 -18.66 -9.15 -14.62
N PRO A 6 -17.89 -8.83 -15.67
CA PRO A 6 -16.44 -8.85 -15.59
C PRO A 6 -16.02 -8.00 -14.39
N GLN A 7 -15.57 -8.66 -13.32
CA GLN A 7 -15.20 -7.98 -12.09
C GLN A 7 -13.99 -7.11 -12.38
N ILE A 8 -14.23 -5.82 -12.63
CA ILE A 8 -13.18 -4.82 -12.74
C ILE A 8 -12.46 -4.80 -11.39
N ASP A 9 -11.19 -5.19 -11.40
CA ASP A 9 -10.37 -5.26 -10.20
C ASP A 9 -9.95 -3.84 -9.80
N ASN A 10 -10.74 -3.20 -8.94
CA ASN A 10 -10.53 -1.82 -8.51
C ASN A 10 -9.39 -1.68 -7.48
N ARG A 11 -8.78 -2.80 -7.04
CA ARG A 11 -7.80 -2.79 -5.95
C ARG A 11 -6.56 -1.98 -6.28
N LEU A 12 -5.99 -2.20 -7.47
CA LEU A 12 -4.78 -1.51 -7.91
C LEU A 12 -5.04 -0.03 -8.19
N GLU A 13 -6.18 0.29 -8.79
CA GLU A 13 -6.56 1.68 -9.06
C GLU A 13 -6.81 2.44 -7.75
N TYR A 14 -7.49 1.83 -6.78
CA TYR A 14 -7.74 2.41 -5.47
C TYR A 14 -6.44 2.73 -4.71
N LEU A 15 -5.55 1.73 -4.61
CA LEU A 15 -4.22 1.90 -3.99
C LEU A 15 -3.44 3.01 -4.70
N GLY A 16 -3.34 2.93 -6.04
CA GLY A 16 -2.57 3.87 -6.83
C GLY A 16 -3.11 5.30 -6.75
N SER A 17 -4.43 5.48 -6.81
CA SER A 17 -5.08 6.79 -6.70
C SER A 17 -4.81 7.42 -5.33
N TYR A 18 -4.89 6.63 -4.25
CA TYR A 18 -4.58 7.12 -2.91
C TYR A 18 -3.09 7.49 -2.77
N VAL A 19 -2.17 6.63 -3.21
CA VAL A 19 -0.72 6.91 -3.20
C VAL A 19 -0.40 8.20 -3.96
N GLN A 20 -0.95 8.36 -5.17
CA GLN A 20 -0.71 9.54 -6.00
C GLN A 20 -1.26 10.81 -5.36
N LYS A 21 -2.47 10.76 -4.79
CA LYS A 21 -3.08 11.91 -4.10
C LYS A 21 -2.31 12.31 -2.85
N THR A 22 -1.98 11.35 -2.00
CA THR A 22 -1.33 11.62 -0.71
C THR A 22 0.13 12.05 -0.88
N LEU A 23 0.87 11.40 -1.78
CA LEU A 23 2.28 11.75 -2.04
C LEU A 23 2.45 12.82 -3.11
N LYS A 24 1.35 13.31 -3.72
CA LYS A 24 1.35 14.27 -4.84
C LYS A 24 2.27 13.83 -5.98
N LEU A 25 2.20 12.55 -6.35
CA LEU A 25 3.03 11.93 -7.38
C LEU A 25 2.29 11.78 -8.70
N LYS A 26 3.05 11.75 -9.80
CA LYS A 26 2.51 11.44 -11.12
C LYS A 26 2.09 9.96 -11.22
N PRO A 27 1.04 9.62 -12.00
CA PRO A 27 0.61 8.23 -12.24
C PRO A 27 1.73 7.34 -12.80
N GLU A 28 2.66 7.93 -13.54
CA GLU A 28 3.84 7.24 -14.08
C GLU A 28 4.71 6.59 -12.98
N LYS A 29 4.80 7.19 -11.78
CA LYS A 29 5.58 6.64 -10.67
C LYS A 29 4.97 5.35 -10.14
N TRP A 30 3.64 5.33 -9.98
CA TRP A 30 2.90 4.13 -9.58
C TRP A 30 3.06 3.01 -10.61
N SER A 31 2.86 3.34 -11.89
CA SER A 31 3.04 2.38 -12.98
C SER A 31 4.46 1.80 -12.99
N ARG A 32 5.49 2.63 -12.80
CA ARG A 32 6.89 2.18 -12.73
C ARG A 32 7.13 1.20 -11.59
N MET A 33 6.57 1.45 -10.40
CA MET A 33 6.67 0.53 -9.27
C MET A 33 5.98 -0.81 -9.58
N MET A 34 4.78 -0.75 -10.16
CA MET A 34 4.02 -1.96 -10.51
C MET A 34 4.65 -2.78 -11.64
N ASN A 35 5.53 -2.18 -12.46
CA ASN A 35 6.34 -2.88 -13.45
C ASN A 35 7.52 -3.65 -12.83
N THR A 36 7.92 -3.32 -11.59
CA THR A 36 8.93 -4.09 -10.85
C THR A 36 8.29 -5.34 -10.26
N GLU A 37 8.76 -6.51 -10.66
CA GLU A 37 8.18 -7.80 -10.23
C GLU A 37 8.19 -7.98 -8.71
N ASP A 38 9.26 -7.55 -8.04
CA ASP A 38 9.38 -7.59 -6.57
C ASP A 38 8.25 -6.81 -5.88
N HIS A 39 8.09 -5.52 -6.23
CA HIS A 39 7.05 -4.67 -5.68
C HIS A 39 5.64 -5.13 -6.06
N LYS A 40 5.47 -5.60 -7.31
CA LYS A 40 4.22 -6.19 -7.78
C LYS A 40 3.85 -7.42 -6.96
N ALA A 41 4.81 -8.29 -6.65
CA ALA A 41 4.59 -9.48 -5.85
C ALA A 41 4.17 -9.12 -4.41
N VAL A 42 4.80 -8.11 -3.79
CA VAL A 42 4.44 -7.59 -2.47
C VAL A 42 3.00 -7.06 -2.42
N VAL A 43 2.62 -6.24 -3.39
CA VAL A 43 1.25 -5.70 -3.50
C VAL A 43 0.25 -6.83 -3.75
N LYS A 44 0.54 -7.71 -4.71
CA LYS A 44 -0.34 -8.84 -5.04
C LYS A 44 -0.52 -9.79 -3.84
N LYS A 45 0.55 -10.08 -3.12
CA LYS A 45 0.53 -10.88 -1.88
C LYS A 45 -0.38 -10.26 -0.84
N PHE A 46 -0.28 -8.93 -0.62
CA PHE A 46 -1.21 -8.22 0.27
C PHE A 46 -2.66 -8.36 -0.21
N LEU A 47 -2.93 -8.22 -1.50
CA LEU A 47 -4.31 -8.27 -2.01
C LEU A 47 -4.94 -9.68 -1.97
N GLU A 48 -4.16 -10.72 -2.27
CA GLU A 48 -4.67 -12.09 -2.44
C GLU A 48 -4.62 -12.94 -1.18
N ARG A 49 -3.64 -12.71 -0.29
CA ARG A 49 -3.50 -13.50 0.94
C ARG A 49 -4.21 -12.80 2.10
N PRO A 50 -4.68 -13.54 3.12
CA PRO A 50 -5.17 -12.94 4.36
C PRO A 50 -4.06 -12.18 5.10
N HIS A 51 -2.86 -12.76 5.12
CA HIS A 51 -1.64 -12.14 5.65
C HIS A 51 -0.64 -11.94 4.50
N PRO A 52 0.08 -10.81 4.45
CA PRO A 52 0.20 -9.76 5.46
C PRO A 52 -1.01 -8.80 5.47
N VAL A 53 -1.36 -8.28 6.66
CA VAL A 53 -2.45 -7.30 6.84
C VAL A 53 -2.00 -5.86 6.65
N LEU A 54 -0.70 -5.63 6.55
CA LEU A 54 -0.08 -4.33 6.35
C LEU A 54 0.63 -4.29 5.00
N LEU A 55 0.44 -3.20 4.27
CA LEU A 55 1.19 -2.83 3.09
C LEU A 55 1.60 -1.38 3.24
N VAL A 56 2.90 -1.10 3.14
CA VAL A 56 3.46 0.23 3.22
C VAL A 56 4.06 0.58 1.86
N ILE A 57 3.82 1.80 1.41
CA ILE A 57 4.36 2.33 0.16
C ILE A 57 5.05 3.64 0.48
N VAL A 58 6.37 3.63 0.41
CA VAL A 58 7.19 4.81 0.74
C VAL A 58 7.83 5.39 -0.51
N LEU A 59 7.98 6.70 -0.51
CA LEU A 59 8.76 7.42 -1.51
C LEU A 59 10.19 7.60 -0.99
N THR A 60 11.11 6.85 -1.57
CA THR A 60 12.54 6.97 -1.27
C THR A 60 13.10 8.34 -1.67
N PRO A 61 14.23 8.77 -1.08
CA PRO A 61 14.90 10.01 -1.46
C PRO A 61 15.35 10.04 -2.93
N THR A 62 15.55 8.88 -3.57
CA THR A 62 15.79 8.75 -5.02
C THR A 62 14.52 8.89 -5.87
N ALA A 63 13.41 9.34 -5.26
CA ALA A 63 12.09 9.47 -5.86
C ALA A 63 11.53 8.16 -6.45
N GLN A 64 11.92 7.02 -5.90
CA GLN A 64 11.37 5.71 -6.25
C GLN A 64 10.32 5.29 -5.23
N LEU A 65 9.21 4.72 -5.71
CA LEU A 65 8.22 4.09 -4.85
C LEU A 65 8.69 2.68 -4.51
N VAL A 66 8.62 2.34 -3.23
CA VAL A 66 8.94 1.01 -2.71
C VAL A 66 7.75 0.50 -1.95
N ALA A 67 7.28 -0.70 -2.31
CA ALA A 67 6.23 -1.41 -1.59
C ALA A 67 6.85 -2.41 -0.62
N ALA A 68 6.34 -2.46 0.62
CA ALA A 68 6.76 -3.41 1.64
C ALA A 68 5.55 -3.94 2.41
N ASN A 69 5.56 -5.22 2.79
CA ASN A 69 4.49 -5.84 3.59
C ASN A 69 4.67 -5.67 5.12
N GLY A 70 5.49 -4.72 5.53
CA GLY A 70 5.81 -4.41 6.92
C GLY A 70 6.35 -3.00 7.00
N PHE A 71 6.61 -2.48 8.20
CA PHE A 71 7.24 -1.19 8.36
C PHE A 71 8.70 -1.27 7.88
N PRO A 72 9.08 -0.57 6.80
CA PRO A 72 10.48 -0.55 6.39
C PRO A 72 11.24 0.36 7.36
N LEU A 73 11.84 -0.22 8.40
CA LEU A 73 12.62 0.51 9.42
C LEU A 73 13.75 1.36 8.78
N ALA A 74 14.24 0.96 7.61
CA ALA A 74 15.25 1.69 6.85
C ALA A 74 14.71 2.94 6.12
N GLN A 75 13.40 3.03 5.88
CA GLN A 75 12.76 4.11 5.10
C GLN A 75 11.82 4.97 5.95
N LEU A 76 11.94 4.90 7.28
CA LEU A 76 11.14 5.63 8.27
C LEU A 76 11.27 7.16 8.20
N LYS A 77 12.30 7.68 7.53
CA LYS A 77 12.47 9.13 7.32
C LYS A 77 11.77 9.65 6.07
N SER A 78 11.23 8.74 5.25
CA SER A 78 10.59 9.07 3.99
C SER A 78 9.08 9.21 4.14
N LYS A 79 8.48 10.09 3.33
CA LYS A 79 7.02 10.20 3.23
C LYS A 79 6.48 8.95 2.55
N GLY A 80 5.38 8.42 3.06
CA GLY A 80 4.73 7.26 2.49
C GLY A 80 3.24 7.23 2.75
N VAL A 81 2.63 6.12 2.37
CA VAL A 81 1.28 5.74 2.75
C VAL A 81 1.31 4.30 3.23
N TYR A 82 0.36 3.94 4.07
CA TYR A 82 0.15 2.57 4.50
C TYR A 82 -1.29 2.16 4.21
N PHE A 83 -1.48 0.86 4.10
CA PHE A 83 -2.75 0.20 3.87
C PHE A 83 -2.84 -0.96 4.85
N ILE A 84 -3.80 -0.89 5.76
CA ILE A 84 -4.06 -1.93 6.76
C ILE A 84 -5.38 -2.59 6.45
N LYS A 85 -5.43 -3.91 6.45
CA LYS A 85 -6.71 -4.62 6.31
C LYS A 85 -7.49 -4.54 7.62
N LYS A 86 -8.81 -4.33 7.51
CA LYS A 86 -9.71 -4.36 8.67
C LYS A 86 -9.80 -5.73 9.33
N ALA A 87 -9.58 -6.78 8.55
CA ALA A 87 -9.59 -8.16 8.98
C ALA A 87 -8.52 -8.96 8.19
N PRO A 88 -8.02 -10.09 8.71
CA PRO A 88 -7.07 -10.96 8.02
C PRO A 88 -7.76 -11.76 6.90
N ILE A 89 -8.31 -11.05 5.91
CA ILE A 89 -9.02 -11.59 4.75
C ILE A 89 -8.43 -11.00 3.46
N PRO A 90 -8.57 -11.68 2.31
CA PRO A 90 -8.20 -11.10 1.02
C PRO A 90 -8.94 -9.78 0.76
N VAL A 91 -8.28 -8.83 0.10
CA VAL A 91 -8.89 -7.52 -0.22
C VAL A 91 -9.97 -7.71 -1.28
N CYS A 92 -11.13 -7.10 -1.06
CA CYS A 92 -12.27 -7.16 -1.98
C CYS A 92 -11.90 -6.56 -3.34
N LYS A 93 -12.17 -7.30 -4.42
CA LYS A 93 -11.88 -6.87 -5.81
C LYS A 93 -12.73 -5.67 -6.24
N ILE A 94 -13.94 -5.57 -5.71
CA ILE A 94 -14.95 -4.58 -6.10
C ILE A 94 -14.85 -3.33 -5.20
N THR A 95 -14.83 -3.55 -3.87
CA THR A 95 -14.84 -2.48 -2.84
C THR A 95 -13.63 -2.57 -1.90
N PRO A 96 -12.41 -2.26 -2.37
CA PRO A 96 -11.20 -2.30 -1.54
C PRO A 96 -11.29 -1.38 -0.30
N SER A 97 -11.98 -0.23 -0.40
CA SER A 97 -12.19 0.72 0.71
C SER A 97 -12.95 0.13 1.91
N GLU A 98 -13.76 -0.91 1.71
CA GLU A 98 -14.48 -1.54 2.80
C GLU A 98 -13.58 -2.48 3.61
N THR A 99 -12.58 -3.08 2.97
CA THR A 99 -11.70 -4.09 3.56
C THR A 99 -10.33 -3.56 3.94
N VAL A 100 -9.93 -2.40 3.39
CA VAL A 100 -8.63 -1.76 3.58
C VAL A 100 -8.80 -0.35 4.13
N ILE A 101 -8.01 -0.03 5.13
CA ILE A 101 -7.85 1.29 5.73
C ILE A 101 -6.57 1.90 5.17
N PRO A 102 -6.67 2.89 4.27
CA PRO A 102 -5.50 3.66 3.86
C PRO A 102 -5.15 4.72 4.91
N GLY A 103 -3.87 5.06 5.05
CA GLY A 103 -3.40 6.16 5.89
C GLY A 103 -2.09 6.73 5.36
N ASP A 104 -1.77 7.97 5.77
CA ASP A 104 -0.49 8.58 5.44
C ASP A 104 0.58 8.18 6.45
N LEU A 105 1.77 7.88 5.93
CA LEU A 105 2.94 7.58 6.72
C LEU A 105 3.82 8.84 6.74
N SER A 106 3.56 9.69 7.72
CA SER A 106 4.35 10.89 7.96
C SER A 106 5.60 10.56 8.80
N PRO A 107 6.79 11.09 8.48
CA PRO A 107 8.01 10.82 9.24
C PRO A 107 7.89 11.13 10.73
N LYS A 108 7.03 12.09 11.09
CA LYS A 108 6.72 12.45 12.47
C LYS A 108 5.98 11.34 13.25
N ILE A 109 5.01 10.68 12.62
CA ILE A 109 4.25 9.57 13.24
C ILE A 109 5.16 8.38 13.45
N ILE A 110 6.04 8.13 12.49
CA ILE A 110 6.98 7.02 12.55
C ILE A 110 8.00 7.24 13.66
N ASP A 111 8.54 8.45 13.78
CA ASP A 111 9.46 8.83 14.86
C ASP A 111 8.81 8.66 16.24
N GLN A 112 7.54 9.09 16.39
CA GLN A 112 6.75 8.87 17.60
C GLN A 112 6.49 7.39 17.91
N LEU A 113 6.21 6.57 16.89
CA LEU A 113 5.98 5.13 17.06
C LEU A 113 7.29 4.37 17.35
N ALA A 114 8.39 4.74 16.71
CA ALA A 114 9.71 4.17 16.97
C ALA A 114 10.16 4.50 18.40
N SER A 115 9.90 5.72 18.87
CA SER A 115 10.14 6.11 20.26
C SER A 115 9.27 5.36 21.27
N LEU A 116 8.12 4.81 20.86
CA LEU A 116 7.23 4.04 21.73
C LEU A 116 7.61 2.55 21.83
N VAL A 117 8.40 2.04 20.89
CA VAL A 117 8.84 0.64 20.82
C VAL A 117 10.21 0.45 21.48
N ASP A 118 10.89 1.54 21.85
CA ASP A 118 12.19 1.55 22.54
C ASP A 118 12.07 1.61 24.09
N GLU A 119 10.97 1.08 24.66
CA GLU A 119 10.81 0.85 26.11
C GLU A 119 10.60 -0.63 26.44
#